data_AF-A0AAV1MW87-F1
#
_entry.id   AF-A0AAV1MW87-F1
#
_cell.length_a   1.000
_cell.length_b   1.000
_cell.length_c   1.000
_cell.angle_alpha   90.00
_cell.angle_beta   90.00
_cell.angle_gamma   90.00
#
_symmetry.space_group_name_H-M   'P 1'
#
loop_
_entity.id
_entity.type
_entity.pdbx_description
1 polymer ?
#
loop_
_entity_poly.entity_id
_entity_poly.type
_entity_poly.pdbx_seq_one_letter_code
_entity_poly.pdbx_strand_id
1 'polypeptide(L)'
;MYHQLSSQNSLHSTALYVQASSVCLRRHHVSRPHNTGYGLIVAAYQQAYYRPGDKASLSVLGQLTMHFTQLNRECLLHLFSYLDKDNRKNLSLTCHQLRDIFLDPCLWNRLHFCSPCELRRDNFVLGPFLRYLTIRWYSSMVQKVCNIEDWMKNTIQKTICSKHESLVSTFLASVCHTCPNLVNLTLSGCAHITDEDVIFVLQNCKKLHYVHLENCVRITDCTLDGMVAHGISLQEVKVDFCRNITKAGLQTIRQKRPSIQLSAERSAGMIPDSKPEEKVPFKTLQQLMLFS
;
A
#
# COMPACT_ATOMS: atom_id res chain seq x y z
N MET A 1 -36.96 -35.12 -38.84
CA MET A 1 -37.16 -34.18 -39.97
C MET A 1 -36.65 -32.82 -39.48
N TYR A 2 -35.65 -32.16 -40.08
CA TYR A 2 -35.54 -31.65 -41.47
C TYR A 2 -36.66 -30.64 -41.78
N HIS A 3 -36.43 -29.39 -42.23
CA HIS A 3 -35.21 -28.61 -42.59
C HIS A 3 -35.25 -27.23 -41.86
N GLN A 4 -34.16 -26.46 -41.57
CA GLN A 4 -33.26 -25.67 -42.45
C GLN A 4 -34.00 -24.68 -43.38
N LEU A 5 -33.50 -23.48 -43.76
CA LEU A 5 -32.28 -22.65 -43.53
C LEU A 5 -32.67 -21.19 -43.92
N SER A 6 -31.99 -20.05 -43.66
CA SER A 6 -30.70 -19.61 -43.09
C SER A 6 -30.89 -18.13 -42.60
N SER A 7 -29.96 -17.27 -42.14
CA SER A 7 -28.52 -17.20 -41.73
C SER A 7 -28.38 -15.88 -40.90
N GLN A 8 -27.24 -15.26 -40.51
CA GLN A 8 -25.80 -15.39 -40.79
C GLN A 8 -24.95 -14.87 -39.58
N ASN A 9 -23.92 -14.05 -39.84
CA ASN A 9 -23.06 -13.19 -38.98
C ASN A 9 -23.51 -12.99 -37.51
N SER A 10 -22.78 -13.38 -36.45
CA SER A 10 -21.32 -13.47 -36.18
C SER A 10 -20.62 -12.08 -36.08
N LEU A 11 -19.71 -11.79 -35.13
CA LEU A 11 -18.80 -12.65 -34.33
C LEU A 11 -18.71 -12.29 -32.82
N HIS A 12 -18.63 -13.33 -31.99
CA HIS A 12 -17.73 -13.55 -30.82
C HIS A 12 -17.22 -12.40 -29.94
N SER A 13 -17.48 -12.53 -28.63
CA SER A 13 -16.66 -12.00 -27.54
C SER A 13 -16.46 -13.11 -26.49
N THR A 14 -15.24 -13.65 -26.36
CA THR A 14 -14.96 -14.79 -25.46
C THR A 14 -13.88 -14.41 -24.44
N ALA A 15 -14.19 -14.56 -23.15
CA ALA A 15 -13.25 -14.29 -22.07
C ALA A 15 -12.22 -15.41 -21.89
N LEU A 16 -11.00 -15.06 -21.49
CA LEU A 16 -9.97 -16.00 -21.05
C LEU A 16 -9.60 -15.77 -19.58
N TYR A 17 -10.27 -16.53 -18.71
CA TYR A 17 -9.77 -16.84 -17.37
C TYR A 17 -8.50 -17.71 -17.51
N VAL A 18 -7.46 -17.41 -16.73
CA VAL A 18 -6.32 -18.33 -16.54
C VAL A 18 -6.11 -18.55 -15.04
N GLN A 19 -6.42 -19.74 -14.57
CA GLN A 19 -6.17 -20.15 -13.19
C GLN A 19 -4.71 -20.61 -13.04
N ALA A 20 -3.99 -20.05 -12.07
CA ALA A 20 -2.64 -20.50 -11.70
C ALA A 20 -2.71 -21.48 -10.52
N SER A 21 -2.84 -22.78 -10.83
CA SER A 21 -2.80 -23.85 -9.83
C SER A 21 -1.38 -24.34 -9.54
N SER A 22 -1.13 -24.74 -8.30
CA SER A 22 0.21 -25.05 -7.78
C SER A 22 0.74 -26.43 -8.20
N VAL A 23 2.04 -26.49 -8.54
CA VAL A 23 2.87 -27.68 -8.38
C VAL A 23 4.16 -27.28 -7.65
N CYS A 24 4.59 -28.08 -6.67
CA CYS A 24 5.78 -27.83 -5.86
C CYS A 24 6.64 -29.10 -5.82
N LEU A 25 7.86 -29.05 -6.35
CA LEU A 25 8.84 -30.12 -6.21
C LEU A 25 10.28 -29.60 -6.21
N ARG A 26 11.12 -30.34 -5.48
CA ARG A 26 12.33 -29.91 -4.76
C ARG A 26 13.54 -29.55 -5.65
N ARG A 27 14.31 -28.57 -5.13
CA ARG A 27 15.77 -28.34 -5.26
C ARG A 27 16.57 -29.31 -6.17
N HIS A 28 17.37 -28.74 -7.07
CA HIS A 28 18.83 -28.95 -7.08
C HIS A 28 19.54 -27.65 -7.59
N HIS A 29 20.87 -27.62 -7.52
CA HIS A 29 21.70 -26.46 -7.91
C HIS A 29 21.91 -26.35 -9.44
N VAL A 30 22.49 -25.20 -9.84
CA VAL A 30 23.22 -24.89 -11.10
C VAL A 30 22.50 -23.97 -12.11
N SER A 31 23.16 -22.82 -12.34
CA SER A 31 23.09 -21.91 -13.50
C SER A 31 21.84 -21.06 -13.79
N ARG A 32 22.11 -19.91 -14.44
CA ARG A 32 21.14 -18.87 -14.84
C ARG A 32 20.33 -19.32 -16.07
N PRO A 33 19.00 -19.11 -16.13
CA PRO A 33 18.26 -19.07 -17.38
C PRO A 33 18.34 -17.67 -18.02
N HIS A 34 18.54 -17.58 -19.33
CA HIS A 34 18.44 -16.33 -20.08
C HIS A 34 16.98 -15.99 -20.42
N ASN A 35 16.56 -14.77 -20.07
CA ASN A 35 15.63 -13.91 -20.81
C ASN A 35 14.54 -14.55 -21.71
N THR A 36 13.70 -15.46 -21.20
CA THR A 36 12.62 -16.09 -21.98
C THR A 36 11.29 -15.31 -22.00
N GLY A 37 11.12 -14.31 -21.12
CA GLY A 37 9.84 -13.58 -20.96
C GLY A 37 9.42 -12.77 -22.19
N TYR A 38 10.37 -12.10 -22.86
CA TYR A 38 10.07 -11.23 -24.01
C TYR A 38 9.53 -11.99 -25.24
N GLY A 39 9.94 -13.24 -25.44
CA GLY A 39 9.53 -14.03 -26.61
C GLY A 39 8.02 -14.34 -26.65
N LEU A 40 7.40 -14.56 -25.49
CA LEU A 40 5.98 -14.95 -25.39
C LEU A 40 5.03 -13.81 -25.76
N ILE A 41 5.36 -12.56 -25.39
CA ILE A 41 4.53 -11.39 -25.70
C ILE A 41 4.57 -11.09 -27.21
N VAL A 42 5.74 -11.19 -27.83
CA VAL A 42 5.91 -10.99 -29.29
C VAL A 42 5.20 -12.10 -30.08
N ALA A 43 5.34 -13.36 -29.68
CA ALA A 43 4.70 -14.49 -30.35
C ALA A 43 3.16 -14.39 -30.33
N ALA A 44 2.57 -14.00 -29.20
CA ALA A 44 1.13 -13.80 -29.07
C ALA A 44 0.60 -12.70 -30.00
N TYR A 45 1.35 -11.59 -30.15
CA TYR A 45 0.96 -10.50 -31.05
C TYR A 45 1.08 -10.88 -32.53
N GLN A 46 2.10 -11.67 -32.89
CA GLN A 46 2.32 -12.14 -34.27
C GLN A 46 1.27 -13.16 -34.73
N GLN A 47 0.75 -14.02 -33.84
CA GLN A 47 -0.29 -14.99 -34.20
C GLN A 47 -1.67 -14.36 -34.46
N ALA A 48 -1.96 -13.16 -33.92
CA ALA A 48 -3.27 -12.53 -34.03
C ALA A 48 -3.58 -11.93 -35.42
N TYR A 49 -2.57 -11.67 -36.26
CA TYR A 49 -2.72 -10.91 -37.52
C TYR A 49 -2.27 -11.64 -38.80
N TYR A 50 -1.74 -12.86 -38.70
CA TYR A 50 -1.12 -13.52 -39.86
C TYR A 50 -2.12 -14.31 -40.72
N ARG A 51 -2.58 -13.70 -41.83
CA ARG A 51 -3.17 -14.45 -42.97
C ARG A 51 -2.06 -14.81 -43.97
N PRO A 52 -1.90 -16.08 -44.37
CA PRO A 52 -0.84 -16.48 -45.30
C PRO A 52 -1.18 -16.08 -46.74
N GLY A 53 -0.42 -15.14 -47.31
CA GLY A 53 -0.54 -14.74 -48.71
C GLY A 53 0.60 -13.85 -49.19
N ASP A 54 0.66 -12.61 -48.69
CA ASP A 54 1.47 -11.56 -49.29
C ASP A 54 2.94 -11.56 -48.86
N LYS A 55 3.82 -12.11 -49.72
CA LYS A 55 5.28 -11.99 -49.55
C LYS A 55 5.83 -10.59 -49.88
N ALA A 56 5.01 -9.70 -50.46
CA ALA A 56 5.43 -8.37 -50.91
C ALA A 56 5.33 -7.26 -49.84
N SER A 57 4.51 -7.44 -48.79
CA SER A 57 4.27 -6.44 -47.75
C SER A 57 5.25 -6.52 -46.56
N LEU A 58 6.02 -7.61 -46.47
CA LEU A 58 7.01 -7.85 -45.40
C LEU A 58 8.15 -6.81 -45.34
N SER A 59 8.50 -6.20 -46.47
CA SER A 59 9.55 -5.16 -46.53
C SER A 59 9.13 -3.85 -45.85
N VAL A 60 7.84 -3.51 -45.89
CA VAL A 60 7.28 -2.28 -45.29
C VAL A 60 6.98 -2.49 -43.80
N LEU A 61 6.45 -3.66 -43.43
CA LEU A 61 6.21 -4.02 -42.03
C LEU A 61 7.50 -4.16 -41.20
N GLY A 62 8.64 -4.43 -41.86
CA GLY A 62 9.96 -4.46 -41.22
C GLY A 62 10.49 -3.09 -40.73
N GLN A 63 9.84 -1.97 -41.05
CA GLN A 63 10.30 -0.61 -40.72
C GLN A 63 9.50 0.09 -39.60
N LEU A 64 8.46 -0.54 -39.04
CA LEU A 64 7.59 0.06 -38.00
C LEU A 64 7.69 -0.63 -36.63
N THR A 65 8.76 -1.38 -36.37
CA THR A 65 9.11 -1.94 -35.06
C THR A 65 9.70 -0.86 -34.14
N MET A 66 8.85 0.07 -33.69
CA MET A 66 9.18 1.03 -32.61
C MET A 66 9.61 0.26 -31.35
N HIS A 67 10.92 0.27 -31.07
CA HIS A 67 11.47 -0.36 -29.89
C HIS A 67 11.17 0.51 -28.66
N PHE A 68 10.85 -0.09 -27.52
CA PHE A 68 10.40 0.64 -26.33
C PHE A 68 11.38 1.74 -25.87
N THR A 69 12.68 1.54 -26.09
CA THR A 69 13.76 2.51 -25.79
C THR A 69 13.85 3.69 -26.75
N GLN A 70 13.17 3.66 -27.90
CA GLN A 70 13.11 4.77 -28.87
C GLN A 70 12.05 5.82 -28.48
N LEU A 71 11.19 5.51 -27.50
CA LEU A 71 10.26 6.47 -26.92
C LEU A 71 11.00 7.59 -26.18
N ASN A 72 10.45 8.81 -26.23
CA ASN A 72 11.00 9.93 -25.49
C ASN A 72 10.73 9.78 -23.97
N ARG A 73 11.40 10.63 -23.17
CA ARG A 73 11.33 10.61 -21.70
C ARG A 73 9.89 10.71 -21.16
N GLU A 74 9.05 11.52 -21.80
CA GLU A 74 7.68 11.80 -21.36
C GLU A 74 6.74 10.63 -21.64
N CYS A 75 6.83 10.03 -22.83
CA CYS A 75 6.12 8.80 -23.17
C CYS A 75 6.50 7.65 -22.23
N LEU A 76 7.80 7.51 -21.92
CA LEU A 76 8.28 6.50 -20.97
C LEU A 76 7.75 6.73 -19.55
N LEU A 77 7.74 7.98 -19.05
CA LEU A 77 7.14 8.31 -17.76
C LEU A 77 5.64 8.07 -17.74
N HIS A 78 4.93 8.42 -18.81
CA HIS A 78 3.49 8.17 -18.92
C HIS A 78 3.17 6.67 -18.88
N LEU A 79 3.92 5.84 -19.61
CA LEU A 79 3.78 4.38 -19.57
C LEU A 79 4.13 3.81 -18.19
N PHE A 80 5.20 4.30 -17.55
CA PHE A 80 5.54 3.91 -16.17
C PHE A 80 4.48 4.32 -15.14
N SER A 81 3.73 5.40 -15.39
CA SER A 81 2.69 5.87 -14.47
C SER A 81 1.57 4.83 -14.26
N TYR A 82 1.22 4.06 -15.30
CA TYR A 82 0.24 2.98 -15.24
C TYR A 82 0.73 1.70 -14.54
N LEU A 83 2.04 1.54 -14.37
CA LEU A 83 2.64 0.37 -13.72
C LEU A 83 2.69 0.55 -12.20
N ASP A 84 2.57 -0.55 -11.47
CA ASP A 84 2.84 -0.59 -10.03
C ASP A 84 4.34 -0.53 -9.70
N LYS A 85 4.66 -0.35 -8.42
CA LYS A 85 6.03 -0.20 -7.91
C LYS A 85 6.95 -1.40 -8.22
N ASP A 86 6.43 -2.62 -8.16
CA ASP A 86 7.21 -3.83 -8.44
C ASP A 86 7.47 -3.99 -9.94
N ASN A 87 6.47 -3.73 -10.79
CA ASN A 87 6.64 -3.77 -12.24
C ASN A 87 7.52 -2.64 -12.80
N ARG A 88 7.42 -1.42 -12.25
CA ARG A 88 8.39 -0.34 -12.53
C ARG A 88 9.82 -0.78 -12.19
N LYS A 89 10.02 -1.40 -11.02
CA LYS A 89 11.34 -1.91 -10.62
C LYS A 89 11.85 -2.97 -11.58
N ASN A 90 11.02 -3.93 -11.97
CA ASN A 90 11.38 -4.99 -12.91
C ASN A 90 11.84 -4.42 -14.27
N LEU A 91 11.11 -3.46 -14.85
CA LEU A 91 11.54 -2.79 -16.08
C LEU A 91 12.85 -2.00 -15.90
N SER A 92 13.05 -1.37 -14.72
CA SER A 92 14.27 -0.62 -14.40
C SER A 92 15.55 -1.46 -14.36
N LEU A 93 15.43 -2.79 -14.32
CA LEU A 93 16.55 -3.73 -14.37
C LEU A 93 16.95 -4.15 -15.79
N THR A 94 16.19 -3.72 -16.83
CA THR A 94 16.41 -4.17 -18.22
C THR A 94 17.42 -3.30 -18.98
N CYS A 95 17.46 -1.98 -18.73
CA CYS A 95 18.49 -1.08 -19.28
C CYS A 95 18.57 0.24 -18.48
N HIS A 96 19.67 0.98 -18.66
CA HIS A 96 19.94 2.24 -17.95
C HIS A 96 18.86 3.31 -18.17
N GLN A 97 18.39 3.52 -19.40
CA GLN A 97 17.33 4.48 -19.71
C GLN A 97 16.07 4.24 -18.86
N LEU A 98 15.65 2.97 -18.68
CA LEU A 98 14.50 2.62 -17.84
C LEU A 98 14.82 2.65 -16.34
N ARG A 99 16.09 2.58 -15.96
CA ARG A 99 16.55 2.88 -14.59
C ARG A 99 16.41 4.37 -14.27
N ASP A 100 16.77 5.24 -15.19
CA ASP A 100 16.67 6.70 -15.03
C ASP A 100 15.20 7.16 -14.97
N ILE A 101 14.32 6.53 -15.79
CA ILE A 101 12.87 6.74 -15.72
C ILE A 101 12.30 6.28 -14.37
N PHE A 102 12.69 5.09 -13.88
CA PHE A 102 12.27 4.61 -12.54
C PHE A 102 12.69 5.57 -11.41
N LEU A 103 13.86 6.19 -11.53
CA LEU A 103 14.40 7.09 -10.51
C LEU A 103 13.74 8.48 -10.51
N ASP A 104 12.90 8.82 -11.50
CA ASP A 104 12.21 10.11 -11.54
C ASP A 104 11.22 10.26 -10.36
N PRO A 105 11.37 11.29 -9.50
CA PRO A 105 10.46 11.56 -8.39
C PRO A 105 8.99 11.72 -8.77
N CYS A 106 8.67 12.14 -10.02
CA CYS A 106 7.28 12.41 -10.43
C CYS A 106 6.42 11.14 -10.49
N LEU A 107 7.02 9.96 -10.71
CA LEU A 107 6.33 8.67 -10.66
C LEU A 107 5.83 8.32 -9.24
N TRP A 108 6.44 8.89 -8.21
CA TRP A 108 6.27 8.49 -6.81
C TRP A 108 5.34 9.43 -6.03
N ASN A 109 4.42 10.09 -6.72
CA ASN A 109 3.41 10.96 -6.12
C ASN A 109 2.43 10.23 -5.16
N ARG A 110 2.29 8.90 -5.31
CA ARG A 110 1.45 8.01 -4.51
C ARG A 110 2.20 6.72 -4.22
N LEU A 111 2.25 6.33 -2.95
CA LEU A 111 2.77 5.05 -2.49
C LEU A 111 1.71 4.28 -1.73
N HIS A 112 1.53 3.01 -2.10
CA HIS A 112 0.60 2.08 -1.45
C HIS A 112 1.34 0.80 -1.09
N PHE A 113 1.20 0.39 0.18
CA PHE A 113 1.83 -0.79 0.76
C PHE A 113 0.75 -1.68 1.40
N CYS A 114 0.68 -2.94 0.98
CA CYS A 114 -0.31 -3.92 1.47
C CYS A 114 0.18 -4.74 2.68
N SER A 115 1.46 -4.59 3.03
CA SER A 115 2.14 -5.26 4.13
C SER A 115 3.36 -4.46 4.60
N PRO A 116 3.74 -4.52 5.89
CA PRO A 116 4.98 -3.90 6.37
C PRO A 116 6.24 -4.42 5.67
N CYS A 117 6.22 -5.67 5.19
CA CYS A 117 7.34 -6.28 4.47
C CYS A 117 7.72 -5.55 3.17
N GLU A 118 6.78 -4.86 2.52
CA GLU A 118 7.07 -4.08 1.31
C GLU A 118 7.90 -2.83 1.59
N LEU A 119 7.89 -2.30 2.83
CA LEU A 119 8.66 -1.12 3.23
C LEU A 119 10.19 -1.36 3.19
N ARG A 120 10.63 -2.62 3.09
CA ARG A 120 12.03 -3.02 2.93
C ARG A 120 12.45 -3.30 1.48
N ARG A 121 11.57 -3.08 0.49
CA ARG A 121 11.89 -3.30 -0.94
C ARG A 121 12.50 -2.04 -1.55
N ASP A 122 13.62 -2.20 -2.27
CA ASP A 122 14.16 -1.19 -3.20
C ASP A 122 13.31 -1.15 -4.50
N ASN A 123 12.00 -0.93 -4.37
CA ASN A 123 11.05 -0.85 -5.50
C ASN A 123 10.27 0.48 -5.56
N PHE A 124 10.59 1.43 -4.68
CA PHE A 124 10.08 2.80 -4.69
C PHE A 124 11.21 3.80 -4.46
N VAL A 125 10.93 5.09 -4.69
CA VAL A 125 11.82 6.21 -4.32
C VAL A 125 11.02 7.17 -3.43
N LEU A 126 11.63 7.64 -2.34
CA LEU A 126 11.07 8.72 -1.51
C LEU A 126 11.59 10.08 -1.99
N GLY A 127 10.78 11.13 -1.88
CA GLY A 127 11.18 12.47 -2.29
C GLY A 127 10.04 13.50 -2.26
N PRO A 128 10.33 14.76 -2.60
CA PRO A 128 9.43 15.90 -2.37
C PRO A 128 8.18 15.90 -3.26
N PHE A 129 7.99 14.91 -4.13
CA PHE A 129 6.79 14.73 -4.96
C PHE A 129 5.73 13.83 -4.31
N LEU A 130 6.06 13.04 -3.27
CA LEU A 130 5.10 12.16 -2.59
C LEU A 130 3.97 12.98 -1.93
N ARG A 131 2.73 12.73 -2.35
CA ARG A 131 1.51 13.39 -1.84
C ARG A 131 0.59 12.45 -1.08
N TYR A 132 0.52 11.19 -1.47
CA TYR A 132 -0.38 10.19 -0.88
C TYR A 132 0.42 8.99 -0.39
N LEU A 133 0.42 8.74 0.91
CA LEU A 133 1.03 7.57 1.52
C LEU A 133 -0.06 6.70 2.18
N THR A 134 -0.17 5.45 1.74
CA THR A 134 -1.03 4.46 2.38
C THR A 134 -0.23 3.23 2.78
N ILE A 135 -0.26 2.89 4.07
CA ILE A 135 0.23 1.63 4.61
C ILE A 135 -0.98 0.92 5.21
N ARG A 136 -1.49 -0.12 4.52
CA ARG A 136 -2.62 -0.92 4.98
C ARG A 136 -2.17 -2.37 5.13
N TRP A 137 -2.31 -2.91 6.33
CA TRP A 137 -2.14 -4.33 6.59
C TRP A 137 -3.51 -5.01 6.61
N TYR A 138 -3.77 -5.84 5.59
CA TYR A 138 -4.92 -6.75 5.57
C TYR A 138 -4.44 -8.19 5.61
N SER A 139 -4.99 -9.01 6.52
CA SER A 139 -4.69 -10.45 6.55
C SER A 139 -5.76 -11.20 5.78
N SER A 140 -5.41 -11.83 4.65
CA SER A 140 -6.37 -12.60 3.85
C SER A 140 -6.99 -13.78 4.60
N MET A 141 -6.34 -14.27 5.66
CA MET A 141 -6.86 -15.30 6.58
C MET A 141 -7.90 -14.76 7.57
N VAL A 142 -8.09 -13.45 7.65
CA VAL A 142 -9.06 -12.80 8.55
C VAL A 142 -9.92 -11.85 7.71
N GLN A 143 -11.06 -12.33 7.22
CA GLN A 143 -11.98 -11.57 6.35
C GLN A 143 -12.77 -10.46 7.07
N LYS A 144 -12.27 -10.00 8.23
CA LYS A 144 -12.77 -8.90 9.05
C LYS A 144 -11.55 -8.15 9.58
N VAL A 145 -11.71 -6.87 9.91
CA VAL A 145 -10.64 -6.08 10.55
C VAL A 145 -10.13 -6.84 11.79
N CYS A 146 -8.86 -7.24 11.76
CA CYS A 146 -8.29 -8.13 12.76
C CYS A 146 -8.45 -7.52 14.15
N ASN A 147 -9.20 -8.15 15.05
CA ASN A 147 -9.08 -7.82 16.47
C ASN A 147 -7.62 -8.06 16.86
N ILE A 148 -6.93 -6.99 17.27
CA ILE A 148 -5.48 -7.07 17.51
C ILE A 148 -5.15 -8.13 18.58
N GLU A 149 -6.05 -8.31 19.54
CA GLU A 149 -5.91 -9.26 20.64
C GLU A 149 -5.99 -10.72 20.14
N ASP A 150 -6.84 -11.01 19.15
CA ASP A 150 -6.95 -12.35 18.56
C ASP A 150 -5.77 -12.65 17.63
N TRP A 151 -5.33 -11.66 16.87
CA TRP A 151 -4.16 -11.74 16.02
C TRP A 151 -2.86 -11.84 16.84
N MET A 152 -2.79 -11.19 18.00
CA MET A 152 -1.72 -11.31 18.99
C MET A 152 -1.76 -12.63 19.78
N LYS A 153 -2.75 -13.51 19.64
CA LYS A 153 -2.73 -14.85 20.28
C LYS A 153 -1.82 -15.85 19.55
N ASN A 154 -1.60 -15.70 18.24
CA ASN A 154 -0.80 -16.64 17.45
C ASN A 154 0.71 -16.32 17.51
N THR A 155 1.52 -17.28 17.95
CA THR A 155 2.99 -17.15 18.07
C THR A 155 3.68 -16.77 16.75
N ILE A 156 3.20 -17.25 15.61
CA ILE A 156 3.74 -16.88 14.28
C ILE A 156 3.46 -15.41 14.00
N GLN A 157 2.24 -14.96 14.30
CA GLN A 157 1.83 -13.56 14.10
C GLN A 157 2.62 -12.65 15.05
N LYS A 158 2.73 -12.96 16.35
CA LYS A 158 3.65 -12.27 17.29
C LYS A 158 5.08 -12.16 16.77
N THR A 159 5.61 -13.21 16.13
CA THR A 159 6.98 -13.25 15.60
C THR A 159 7.16 -12.40 14.35
N ILE A 160 6.08 -12.17 13.59
CA ILE A 160 6.05 -11.19 12.49
C ILE A 160 5.95 -9.78 13.09
N CYS A 161 5.03 -9.54 14.03
CA CYS A 161 4.89 -8.27 14.76
C CYS A 161 6.23 -7.76 15.29
N SER A 162 6.93 -8.55 16.13
CA SER A 162 8.18 -8.12 16.78
C SER A 162 9.33 -7.88 15.79
N LYS A 163 9.34 -8.53 14.63
CA LYS A 163 10.32 -8.29 13.55
C LYS A 163 10.02 -7.05 12.70
N HIS A 164 8.86 -6.44 12.89
CA HIS A 164 8.38 -5.26 12.16
C HIS A 164 7.95 -4.10 13.07
N GLU A 165 8.11 -4.20 14.39
CA GLU A 165 7.63 -3.22 15.38
C GLU A 165 8.05 -1.78 15.04
N SER A 166 9.35 -1.53 14.89
CA SER A 166 9.88 -0.21 14.53
C SER A 166 9.86 0.10 13.02
N LEU A 167 9.40 -0.81 12.16
CA LEU A 167 9.55 -0.67 10.71
C LEU A 167 8.65 0.42 10.12
N VAL A 168 7.43 0.58 10.64
CA VAL A 168 6.52 1.65 10.19
C VAL A 168 7.01 3.00 10.72
N SER A 169 7.39 3.06 12.00
CA SER A 169 7.96 4.24 12.66
C SER A 169 9.22 4.78 11.96
N THR A 170 10.22 3.93 11.73
CA THR A 170 11.46 4.30 11.02
C THR A 170 11.23 4.69 9.55
N PHE A 171 10.26 4.06 8.88
CA PHE A 171 9.85 4.46 7.54
C PHE A 171 9.17 5.84 7.54
N LEU A 172 8.25 6.10 8.47
CA LEU A 172 7.59 7.41 8.60
C LEU A 172 8.58 8.52 8.99
N ALA A 173 9.56 8.23 9.84
CA ALA A 173 10.66 9.14 10.10
C ALA A 173 11.43 9.47 8.81
N SER A 174 11.72 8.46 7.97
CA SER A 174 12.37 8.67 6.66
C SER A 174 11.49 9.51 5.70
N VAL A 175 10.17 9.30 5.71
CA VAL A 175 9.19 10.10 4.96
C VAL A 175 9.18 11.57 5.44
N CYS A 176 9.24 11.83 6.75
CA CYS A 176 9.28 13.20 7.29
C CYS A 176 10.48 14.02 6.76
N HIS A 177 11.65 13.40 6.68
CA HIS A 177 12.87 14.06 6.20
C HIS A 177 12.91 14.25 4.67
N THR A 178 12.16 13.45 3.89
CA THR A 178 12.26 13.40 2.41
C THR A 178 11.02 13.91 1.68
N CYS A 179 9.85 13.92 2.33
CA CYS A 179 8.54 14.12 1.71
C CYS A 179 7.72 15.25 2.40
N PRO A 180 8.25 16.48 2.58
CA PRO A 180 7.57 17.57 3.31
C PRO A 180 6.27 18.06 2.64
N ASN A 181 5.99 17.57 1.43
CA ASN A 181 4.86 17.90 0.58
C ASN A 181 3.67 16.94 0.70
N LEU A 182 3.73 15.96 1.61
CA LEU A 182 2.69 14.96 1.86
C LEU A 182 1.33 15.61 2.17
N VAL A 183 0.26 15.12 1.54
CA VAL A 183 -1.12 15.66 1.61
C VAL A 183 -2.07 14.69 2.30
N ASN A 184 -1.87 13.39 2.14
CA ASN A 184 -2.68 12.33 2.75
C ASN A 184 -1.79 11.24 3.34
N LEU A 185 -2.10 10.87 4.59
CA LEU A 185 -1.57 9.70 5.28
C LEU A 185 -2.72 8.78 5.64
N THR A 186 -2.61 7.50 5.26
CA THR A 186 -3.52 6.44 5.68
C THR A 186 -2.71 5.29 6.30
N LEU A 187 -2.95 5.02 7.58
CA LEU A 187 -2.39 3.89 8.32
C LEU A 187 -3.54 2.97 8.75
N SER A 188 -3.50 1.70 8.34
CA SER A 188 -4.57 0.73 8.59
C SER A 188 -3.98 -0.61 9.03
N GLY A 189 -4.39 -1.12 10.20
CA GLY A 189 -3.80 -2.32 10.81
C GLY A 189 -2.37 -2.14 11.33
N CYS A 190 -1.87 -0.91 11.45
CA CYS A 190 -0.55 -0.61 11.98
C CYS A 190 -0.54 -0.74 13.51
N ALA A 191 -0.30 -1.93 14.02
CA ALA A 191 -0.41 -2.24 15.45
C ALA A 191 0.59 -1.48 16.35
N HIS A 192 1.79 -1.22 15.84
CA HIS A 192 2.92 -0.72 16.63
C HIS A 192 3.09 0.80 16.63
N ILE A 193 2.41 1.51 15.74
CA ILE A 193 2.48 2.97 15.57
C ILE A 193 2.11 3.69 16.87
N THR A 194 2.93 4.64 17.32
CA THR A 194 2.65 5.41 18.55
C THR A 194 2.02 6.77 18.24
N ASP A 195 1.50 7.44 19.28
CA ASP A 195 1.10 8.83 19.17
C ASP A 195 2.28 9.73 18.72
N GLU A 196 3.50 9.43 19.19
CA GLU A 196 4.73 10.14 18.84
C GLU A 196 5.04 10.04 17.34
N ASP A 197 4.85 8.87 16.72
CA ASP A 197 5.05 8.69 15.27
C ASP A 197 4.12 9.62 14.46
N VAL A 198 2.83 9.68 14.83
CA VAL A 198 1.83 10.50 14.13
C VAL A 198 2.06 11.99 14.40
N ILE A 199 2.42 12.35 15.64
CA ILE A 199 2.84 13.71 16.03
C ILE A 199 4.07 14.15 15.22
N PHE A 200 5.06 13.29 15.03
CA PHE A 200 6.26 13.61 14.25
C PHE A 200 5.93 13.87 12.77
N VAL A 201 4.99 13.12 12.17
CA VAL A 201 4.50 13.42 10.82
C VAL A 201 3.76 14.77 10.79
N LEU A 202 2.91 15.07 11.78
CA LEU A 202 2.21 16.37 11.87
C LEU A 202 3.18 17.55 12.12
N GLN A 203 4.30 17.31 12.78
CA GLN A 203 5.35 18.31 12.98
C GLN A 203 6.10 18.64 11.69
N ASN A 204 6.41 17.65 10.85
CA ASN A 204 7.22 17.84 9.64
C ASN A 204 6.37 18.10 8.36
N CYS A 205 5.31 17.34 8.13
CA CYS A 205 4.51 17.38 6.90
C CYS A 205 3.41 18.46 6.96
N LYS A 206 3.78 19.75 6.94
CA LYS A 206 2.84 20.87 7.09
C LYS A 206 1.76 21.01 6.01
N LYS A 207 1.84 20.25 4.91
CA LYS A 207 0.82 20.20 3.84
C LYS A 207 -0.15 19.01 3.98
N LEU A 208 -0.12 18.31 5.11
CA LEU A 208 -1.02 17.19 5.40
C LEU A 208 -2.44 17.70 5.67
N HIS A 209 -3.38 17.29 4.82
CA HIS A 209 -4.80 17.66 4.88
C HIS A 209 -5.69 16.51 5.35
N TYR A 210 -5.30 15.25 5.09
CA TYR A 210 -6.08 14.05 5.37
C TYR A 210 -5.27 13.06 6.20
N VAL A 211 -5.76 12.69 7.38
CA VAL A 211 -5.18 11.63 8.21
C VAL A 211 -6.22 10.57 8.52
N HIS A 212 -5.98 9.34 8.05
CA HIS A 212 -6.84 8.19 8.31
C HIS A 212 -6.07 7.15 9.11
N LEU A 213 -6.51 6.91 10.34
CA LEU A 213 -6.00 5.86 11.21
C LEU A 213 -7.09 4.82 11.38
N GLU A 214 -6.76 3.57 11.08
CA GLU A 214 -7.70 2.45 11.14
C GLU A 214 -7.09 1.28 11.92
N ASN A 215 -7.77 0.80 12.96
CA ASN A 215 -7.31 -0.31 13.81
C ASN A 215 -5.87 -0.12 14.37
N CYS A 216 -5.49 1.13 14.65
CA CYS A 216 -4.18 1.51 15.17
C CYS A 216 -4.26 1.58 16.71
N VAL A 217 -4.01 0.45 17.36
CA VAL A 217 -4.41 0.23 18.77
C VAL A 217 -3.56 0.90 19.84
N ARG A 218 -2.36 1.40 19.48
CA ARG A 218 -1.49 2.19 20.36
C ARG A 218 -1.72 3.70 20.26
N ILE A 219 -2.62 4.13 19.36
CA ILE A 219 -3.00 5.54 19.19
C ILE A 219 -4.06 5.91 20.23
N THR A 220 -3.85 7.04 20.91
CA THR A 220 -4.72 7.54 21.98
C THR A 220 -5.19 8.97 21.68
N ASP A 221 -5.92 9.58 22.62
CA ASP A 221 -6.28 11.01 22.56
C ASP A 221 -5.07 11.95 22.39
N CYS A 222 -3.86 11.51 22.76
CA CYS A 222 -2.63 12.31 22.58
C CYS A 222 -2.37 12.62 21.10
N THR A 223 -2.72 11.72 20.16
CA THR A 223 -2.72 12.03 18.73
C THR A 223 -3.71 13.13 18.37
N LEU A 224 -4.89 13.19 19.01
CA LEU A 224 -5.89 14.21 18.72
C LEU A 224 -5.46 15.60 19.22
N ASP A 225 -4.86 15.69 20.42
CA ASP A 225 -4.24 16.94 20.87
C ASP A 225 -3.03 17.34 19.99
N GLY A 226 -2.25 16.36 19.50
CA GLY A 226 -1.20 16.59 18.50
C GLY A 226 -1.73 17.13 17.16
N MET A 227 -2.89 16.63 16.69
CA MET A 227 -3.59 17.15 15.50
C MET A 227 -4.07 18.58 15.71
N VAL A 228 -4.51 18.95 16.91
CA VAL A 228 -4.85 20.34 17.24
C VAL A 228 -3.60 21.23 17.28
N ALA A 229 -2.51 20.77 17.92
CA ALA A 229 -1.29 21.56 18.13
C ALA A 229 -0.44 21.75 16.87
N HIS A 230 -0.48 20.80 15.92
CA HIS A 230 0.46 20.78 14.78
C HIS A 230 -0.21 20.63 13.41
N GLY A 231 -1.45 20.12 13.36
CA GLY A 231 -2.23 19.85 12.14
C GLY A 231 -2.89 21.08 11.52
N ILE A 232 -2.11 22.14 11.30
CA ILE A 232 -2.60 23.45 10.82
C ILE A 232 -3.43 23.36 9.53
N SER A 233 -3.03 22.48 8.61
CA SER A 233 -3.66 22.27 7.29
C SER A 233 -4.68 21.13 7.26
N LEU A 234 -4.93 20.44 8.38
CA LEU A 234 -5.88 19.33 8.41
C LEU A 234 -7.29 19.78 8.05
N GLN A 235 -7.90 19.04 7.13
CA GLN A 235 -9.29 19.18 6.69
C GLN A 235 -10.12 17.97 7.13
N GLU A 236 -9.55 16.76 7.12
CA GLU A 236 -10.25 15.53 7.47
C GLU A 236 -9.40 14.61 8.36
N VAL A 237 -10.01 14.09 9.42
CA VAL A 237 -9.44 13.09 10.33
C VAL A 237 -10.44 11.94 10.46
N LYS A 238 -9.98 10.71 10.17
CA LYS A 238 -10.76 9.48 10.40
C LYS A 238 -10.02 8.57 11.36
N VAL A 239 -10.70 8.10 12.40
CA VAL A 239 -10.14 7.26 13.49
C VAL A 239 -11.01 6.03 13.75
N ASP A 240 -11.08 5.14 12.76
CA ASP A 240 -11.92 3.94 12.78
C ASP A 240 -11.25 2.78 13.52
N PHE A 241 -12.01 2.08 14.38
CA PHE A 241 -11.53 0.97 15.21
C PHE A 241 -10.34 1.29 16.16
N CYS A 242 -9.95 2.55 16.33
CA CYS A 242 -8.87 2.98 17.24
C CYS A 242 -9.38 3.06 18.69
N ARG A 243 -9.43 1.91 19.38
CA ARG A 243 -10.08 1.72 20.70
C ARG A 243 -9.60 2.62 21.85
N ASN A 244 -8.38 3.14 21.77
CA ASN A 244 -7.80 3.96 22.85
C ASN A 244 -8.02 5.48 22.64
N ILE A 245 -8.76 5.87 21.60
CA ILE A 245 -9.33 7.22 21.46
C ILE A 245 -10.68 7.26 22.16
N THR A 246 -10.88 8.25 23.04
CA THR A 246 -12.08 8.40 23.86
C THR A 246 -13.09 9.36 23.22
N LYS A 247 -14.33 9.30 23.70
CA LYS A 247 -15.40 10.23 23.33
C LYS A 247 -15.07 11.67 23.74
N ALA A 248 -14.39 11.85 24.87
CA ALA A 248 -13.91 13.13 25.36
C ALA A 248 -12.81 13.72 24.45
N GLY A 249 -11.86 12.90 23.99
CA GLY A 249 -10.85 13.31 23.01
C GLY A 249 -11.49 13.81 21.71
N LEU A 250 -12.44 13.03 21.15
CA LEU A 250 -13.19 13.40 19.94
C LEU A 250 -14.01 14.70 20.09
N GLN A 251 -14.60 14.94 21.28
CA GLN A 251 -15.28 16.20 21.59
C GLN A 251 -14.28 17.37 21.69
N THR A 252 -13.12 17.14 22.31
CA THR A 252 -12.07 18.14 22.52
C THR A 252 -11.53 18.68 21.19
N ILE A 253 -11.20 17.81 20.23
CA ILE A 253 -10.75 18.26 18.90
C ILE A 253 -11.88 18.97 18.12
N ARG A 254 -13.15 18.54 18.25
CA ARG A 254 -14.29 19.24 17.62
C ARG A 254 -14.50 20.66 18.17
N GLN A 255 -14.25 20.87 19.47
CA GLN A 255 -14.31 22.19 20.10
C GLN A 255 -13.11 23.07 19.69
N LYS A 256 -11.88 22.54 19.74
CA LYS A 256 -10.65 23.30 19.43
C LYS A 256 -10.45 23.55 17.92
N ARG A 257 -10.98 22.69 17.04
CA ARG A 257 -10.81 22.72 15.56
C ARG A 257 -12.11 22.35 14.83
N PRO A 258 -13.18 23.16 14.93
CA PRO A 258 -14.51 22.85 14.35
C PRO A 258 -14.52 22.79 12.80
N SER A 259 -13.47 23.28 12.14
CA SER A 259 -13.30 23.18 10.68
C SER A 259 -12.81 21.80 10.19
N ILE A 260 -12.40 20.90 11.09
CA ILE A 260 -11.93 19.55 10.72
C ILE A 260 -13.12 18.60 10.64
N GLN A 261 -13.28 17.95 9.49
CA GLN A 261 -14.22 16.85 9.30
C GLN A 261 -13.70 15.62 10.06
N LEU A 262 -14.27 15.37 11.25
CA LEU A 262 -13.85 14.28 12.14
C LEU A 262 -14.88 13.15 12.17
N SER A 263 -14.50 11.97 11.67
CA SER A 263 -15.33 10.76 11.76
C SER A 263 -14.64 9.56 12.43
N ALA A 264 -15.46 8.71 13.04
CA ALA A 264 -15.08 7.51 13.78
C ALA A 264 -16.21 6.48 13.67
N GLU A 265 -16.79 6.39 12.46
CA GLU A 265 -18.09 5.75 12.19
C GLU A 265 -18.09 4.27 12.60
N ARG A 266 -16.99 3.55 12.31
CA ARG A 266 -16.87 2.13 12.64
C ARG A 266 -16.37 1.89 14.08
N SER A 267 -16.12 2.97 14.83
CA SER A 267 -15.74 2.95 16.26
C SER A 267 -16.91 3.16 17.22
N ALA A 268 -18.11 3.51 16.73
CA ALA A 268 -19.20 4.05 17.57
C ALA A 268 -19.62 3.20 18.79
N GLY A 269 -19.48 1.87 18.73
CA GLY A 269 -19.74 0.94 19.84
C GLY A 269 -18.49 0.44 20.59
N MET A 270 -17.31 0.99 20.31
CA MET A 270 -16.01 0.62 20.92
C MET A 270 -15.18 1.83 21.39
N ILE A 271 -15.69 3.06 21.27
CA ILE A 271 -15.10 4.25 21.88
C ILE A 271 -15.44 4.20 23.38
N PRO A 272 -14.45 4.12 24.29
CA PRO A 272 -14.73 4.16 25.72
C PRO A 272 -15.00 5.60 26.18
N ASP A 273 -15.83 5.76 27.22
CA ASP A 273 -16.13 7.07 27.81
C ASP A 273 -14.93 7.65 28.61
N SER A 274 -14.00 6.78 29.06
CA SER A 274 -12.73 7.13 29.71
C SER A 274 -11.55 6.39 29.07
N LYS A 275 -10.31 6.81 29.33
CA LYS A 275 -9.13 6.05 28.90
C LYS A 275 -9.13 4.68 29.62
N PRO A 276 -8.72 3.57 28.96
CA PRO A 276 -8.51 2.31 29.65
C PRO A 276 -7.53 2.51 30.81
N GLU A 277 -7.91 2.10 32.02
CA GLU A 277 -7.02 2.16 33.18
C GLU A 277 -5.73 1.41 32.88
N GLU A 278 -4.59 1.99 33.25
CA GLU A 278 -3.34 1.23 33.29
C GLU A 278 -3.54 0.08 34.28
N LYS A 279 -3.56 -1.16 33.77
CA LYS A 279 -3.65 -2.35 34.60
C LYS A 279 -2.35 -2.53 35.38
N VAL A 280 -2.26 -1.82 36.50
CA VAL A 280 -1.19 -1.95 37.50
C VAL A 280 -0.95 -3.44 37.73
N PRO A 281 0.28 -3.95 37.55
CA PRO A 281 0.54 -5.37 37.63
C PRO A 281 0.08 -5.95 38.97
N PHE A 282 -0.97 -6.77 38.94
CA PHE A 282 -1.65 -7.31 40.13
C PHE A 282 -0.72 -8.07 41.10
N LYS A 283 0.48 -8.46 40.63
CA LYS A 283 1.54 -9.07 41.43
C LYS A 283 2.10 -8.17 42.53
N THR A 284 2.12 -6.84 42.34
CA THR A 284 2.76 -5.92 43.30
C THR A 284 1.92 -5.73 44.57
N LEU A 285 0.60 -5.62 44.43
CA LEU A 285 -0.32 -5.45 45.58
C LEU A 285 -0.39 -6.72 46.45
N GLN A 286 -0.29 -7.90 45.83
CA GLN A 286 -0.33 -9.17 46.56
C GLN A 286 0.93 -9.43 47.41
N GLN A 287 2.04 -8.74 47.13
CA GLN A 287 3.25 -8.75 47.98
C GLN A 287 3.21 -7.70 49.09
N LEU A 288 2.49 -6.58 48.90
CA LEU A 288 2.37 -5.54 49.93
C LEU A 288 1.38 -5.92 51.05
N MET A 289 0.34 -6.72 50.77
CA MET A 289 -0.58 -7.26 51.80
C MET A 289 -0.05 -8.51 52.54
N LEU A 290 1.25 -8.77 52.48
CA LEU A 290 1.93 -9.85 53.23
C LEU A 290 2.98 -9.32 54.21
N PHE A 291 3.09 -8.00 54.38
CA PHE A 291 4.04 -7.34 55.28
C PHE A 291 3.39 -6.18 56.05
N SER A 292 2.23 -6.45 56.66
CA SER A 292 1.49 -5.56 57.57
C SER A 292 0.87 -6.34 58.72
#